data_AF-A0A3S0DX74-F1
#
_entry.id   AF-A0A3S0DX74-F1
#
_cell.length_a   1.000
_cell.length_b   1.000
_cell.length_c   1.000
_cell.angle_alpha   90.00
_cell.angle_beta   90.00
_cell.angle_gamma   90.00
#
_symmetry.space_group_name_H-M   'P 1'
#
loop_
_entity.id
_entity.type
_entity.pdbx_description
1 polymer ?
#
loop_
_entity_poly.entity_id
_entity_poly.type
_entity_poly.pdbx_seq_one_letter_code
_entity_poly.pdbx_strand_id
1 'polypeptide(L)'
;MHGHASAACCRRALPMAHPPPEHDVPVQGHAITSGRGSTATRSRQGSMRPVTVLFLGRHNAARSQIAEALLRRCGRPLFLTCSAGTETGALDPLAQSVLAEIGVDISGQLAKPVENFHGRPFDCVITLCPEALAYLPELPGEYRHIHWDFPDPSEVTGGEVARRRCMKRIVVQLGEHIREWVGQERRRLVANGHVAAVA
;
A
#
# COMPACT_ATOMS: atom_id res chain seq x y z
N MET A 1 -50.89 13.08 -8.15
CA MET A 1 -50.15 12.94 -6.88
C MET A 1 -48.90 12.10 -7.16
N HIS A 2 -47.73 12.72 -6.94
CA HIS A 2 -46.37 12.15 -6.67
C HIS A 2 -45.92 10.92 -7.51
N GLY A 3 -44.90 11.03 -8.38
CA GLY A 3 -43.47 11.04 -8.01
C GLY A 3 -43.04 9.61 -7.63
N HIS A 4 -42.13 8.91 -8.32
CA HIS A 4 -40.69 9.16 -8.32
C HIS A 4 -39.98 8.40 -9.45
N ALA A 5 -38.92 9.02 -9.95
CA ALA A 5 -37.96 8.51 -10.92
C ALA A 5 -37.21 7.26 -10.43
N SER A 6 -37.04 6.26 -11.31
CA SER A 6 -36.04 5.22 -11.11
C SER A 6 -34.85 5.51 -12.01
N ALA A 7 -33.76 5.90 -11.36
CA ALA A 7 -32.50 6.29 -11.96
C ALA A 7 -31.86 5.12 -12.72
N ALA A 8 -31.54 5.39 -13.99
CA ALA A 8 -30.62 4.60 -14.79
C ALA A 8 -29.26 4.53 -14.07
N CYS A 9 -28.96 3.38 -13.45
CA CYS A 9 -27.61 3.10 -12.96
C CYS A 9 -26.76 2.61 -14.14
N CYS A 10 -26.14 3.56 -14.84
CA CYS A 10 -25.13 3.32 -15.86
C CYS A 10 -23.99 2.45 -15.31
N ARG A 11 -24.05 1.14 -15.59
CA ARG A 11 -22.90 0.23 -15.45
C ARG A 11 -21.89 0.56 -16.55
N ARG A 12 -20.99 1.50 -16.27
CA ARG A 12 -19.82 1.74 -17.11
C ARG A 12 -18.73 0.76 -16.66
N ALA A 13 -18.71 -0.41 -17.30
CA ALA A 13 -17.59 -1.33 -17.24
C ALA A 13 -16.31 -0.58 -17.67
N LEU A 14 -15.37 -0.40 -16.74
CA LEU A 14 -14.05 0.15 -17.04
C LEU A 14 -13.22 -0.95 -17.74
N PRO A 15 -12.50 -0.61 -18.82
CA PRO A 15 -11.78 -1.60 -19.61
C PRO A 15 -10.59 -2.18 -18.83
N MET A 16 -10.45 -3.49 -18.97
CA MET A 16 -9.33 -4.30 -18.50
C MET A 16 -8.01 -3.76 -19.07
N ALA A 17 -7.21 -3.12 -18.23
CA ALA A 17 -5.82 -2.83 -18.54
C ALA A 17 -4.95 -3.96 -17.97
N HIS A 18 -4.34 -4.73 -18.87
CA HIS A 18 -3.33 -5.72 -18.52
C HIS A 18 -2.16 -5.05 -17.77
N PRO A 19 -1.68 -5.62 -16.65
CA PRO A 19 -0.49 -5.10 -15.98
C PRO A 19 0.78 -5.41 -16.80
N PRO A 20 1.75 -4.48 -16.88
CA PRO A 20 3.05 -4.74 -17.50
C PRO A 20 3.92 -5.65 -16.62
N PRO A 21 4.94 -6.31 -17.20
CA PRO A 21 5.80 -7.25 -16.50
C PRO A 21 6.66 -6.60 -15.42
N GLU A 22 7.02 -7.45 -14.47
CA GLU A 22 7.73 -7.21 -13.23
C GLU A 22 9.09 -6.54 -13.49
N HIS A 23 9.35 -5.43 -12.80
CA HIS A 23 10.67 -4.81 -12.78
C HIS A 23 11.40 -5.23 -11.51
N ASP A 24 12.34 -6.15 -11.71
CA ASP A 24 13.50 -6.44 -10.88
C ASP A 24 14.08 -5.15 -10.27
N VAL A 25 14.18 -5.11 -8.94
CA VAL A 25 14.87 -4.04 -8.23
C VAL A 25 16.37 -4.32 -8.32
N PRO A 26 17.18 -3.48 -8.98
CA PRO A 26 18.60 -3.78 -9.15
C PRO A 26 19.34 -3.67 -7.81
N VAL A 27 19.96 -4.78 -7.40
CA VAL A 27 21.09 -4.81 -6.45
C VAL A 27 22.28 -4.11 -7.11
N GLN A 28 22.58 -2.87 -6.70
CA GLN A 28 23.78 -2.17 -7.15
C GLN A 28 24.98 -2.54 -6.27
N GLY A 29 25.88 -3.34 -6.85
CA GLY A 29 27.27 -3.48 -6.41
C GLY A 29 28.07 -2.23 -6.78
N HIS A 30 28.94 -1.79 -5.86
CA HIS A 30 29.81 -0.64 -6.02
C HIS A 30 30.94 -0.88 -7.03
N ALA A 31 31.21 0.11 -7.87
CA ALA A 31 32.53 0.32 -8.47
C ALA A 31 32.83 1.83 -8.53
N ILE A 32 33.90 2.23 -7.87
CA ILE A 32 34.46 3.58 -7.83
C ILE A 32 35.46 3.75 -8.98
N THR A 33 35.32 4.79 -9.79
CA THR A 33 36.44 5.39 -10.54
C THR A 33 36.26 6.90 -10.68
N SER A 34 37.34 7.63 -10.41
CA SER A 34 37.50 9.08 -10.43
C SER A 34 37.46 9.71 -11.83
N GLY A 35 36.86 10.90 -11.96
CA GLY A 35 36.98 11.77 -13.14
C GLY A 35 36.61 13.23 -12.82
N ARG A 36 37.50 14.17 -13.18
CA ARG A 36 37.43 15.61 -12.87
C ARG A 36 36.43 16.36 -13.76
N GLY A 37 35.79 17.37 -13.16
CA GLY A 37 35.50 18.67 -13.78
C GLY A 37 34.29 18.76 -14.72
N SER A 38 33.21 19.40 -14.25
CA SER A 38 32.53 20.46 -15.01
C SER A 38 31.53 21.19 -14.10
N THR A 39 31.67 22.51 -14.01
CA THR A 39 30.70 23.43 -13.44
C THR A 39 29.43 23.41 -14.28
N ALA A 40 28.48 22.57 -13.91
CA ALA A 40 27.13 22.59 -14.45
C ALA A 40 26.19 23.21 -13.40
N THR A 41 25.61 24.35 -13.76
CA THR A 41 24.46 24.98 -13.11
C THR A 41 23.48 23.90 -12.66
N ARG A 42 23.34 23.74 -11.34
CA ARG A 42 22.49 22.71 -10.72
C ARG A 42 21.03 23.09 -10.96
N SER A 43 20.51 22.74 -12.13
CA SER A 43 19.09 22.72 -12.41
C SER A 43 18.41 21.94 -11.28
N ARG A 44 17.54 22.61 -10.50
CA ARG A 44 16.63 21.97 -9.54
C ARG A 44 15.58 21.19 -10.33
N GLN A 45 15.99 20.19 -11.11
CA GLN A 45 15.11 19.11 -11.49
C GLN A 45 14.92 18.30 -10.22
N GLY A 46 13.87 18.63 -9.48
CA GLY A 46 13.42 17.83 -8.34
C GLY A 46 13.11 16.43 -8.86
N SER A 47 14.08 15.52 -8.73
CA SER A 47 13.85 14.09 -8.89
C SER A 47 12.81 13.72 -7.85
N MET A 48 11.56 13.62 -8.30
CA MET A 48 10.44 13.28 -7.45
C MET A 48 10.55 11.81 -7.10
N ARG A 49 11.20 11.53 -5.95
CA ARG A 49 11.21 10.19 -5.39
C ARG A 49 9.77 9.86 -4.93
N PRO A 50 9.25 8.67 -5.25
CA PRO A 50 7.96 8.25 -4.72
C PRO A 50 7.97 8.23 -3.20
N VAL A 51 6.81 8.49 -2.58
CA VAL A 51 6.62 8.35 -1.14
C VAL A 51 6.61 6.86 -0.79
N THR A 52 7.52 6.47 0.08
CA THR A 52 7.68 5.09 0.53
C THR A 52 6.79 4.81 1.74
N VAL A 53 5.99 3.74 1.67
CA VAL A 53 4.97 3.38 2.66
C VAL A 53 5.15 1.93 3.08
N LEU A 54 5.16 1.69 4.39
CA LEU A 54 5.25 0.36 4.98
C LEU A 54 3.97 0.02 5.77
N PHE A 55 3.25 -1.03 5.35
CA PHE A 55 2.12 -1.58 6.09
C PHE A 55 2.55 -2.70 7.04
N LEU A 56 2.26 -2.55 8.33
CA LEU A 56 2.60 -3.54 9.35
C LEU A 56 1.34 -4.21 9.90
N GLY A 57 1.37 -5.53 9.96
CA GLY A 57 0.39 -6.33 10.69
C GLY A 57 1.08 -7.40 11.53
N ARG A 58 0.31 -8.34 12.09
CA ARG A 58 0.88 -9.46 12.84
C ARG A 58 1.55 -10.49 11.93
N HIS A 59 0.79 -11.26 11.15
CA HIS A 59 1.32 -12.40 10.38
C HIS A 59 1.76 -12.10 8.94
N ASN A 60 1.59 -10.85 8.48
CA ASN A 60 1.71 -10.46 7.07
C ASN A 60 0.92 -11.34 6.08
N ALA A 61 -0.22 -11.91 6.51
CA ALA A 61 -0.96 -12.90 5.73
C ALA A 61 -2.23 -12.35 5.05
N ALA A 62 -2.88 -11.34 5.62
CA ALA A 62 -4.17 -10.82 5.13
C ALA A 62 -4.21 -9.29 5.05
N ARG A 63 -4.52 -8.60 6.16
CA ARG A 63 -4.75 -7.13 6.22
C ARG A 63 -3.65 -6.31 5.53
N SER A 64 -2.38 -6.57 5.85
CA SER A 64 -1.24 -5.85 5.31
C SER A 64 -0.97 -6.16 3.83
N GLN A 65 -1.23 -7.39 3.38
CA GLN A 65 -1.13 -7.78 1.96
C GLN A 65 -2.24 -7.11 1.13
N ILE A 66 -3.47 -7.08 1.67
CA ILE A 66 -4.60 -6.35 1.08
C ILE A 66 -4.25 -4.87 0.95
N ALA A 67 -3.72 -4.26 2.01
CA ALA A 67 -3.34 -2.85 1.99
C ALA A 67 -2.23 -2.55 0.97
N GLU A 68 -1.19 -3.40 0.90
CA GLU A 68 -0.12 -3.32 -0.10
C GLU A 68 -0.69 -3.34 -1.52
N ALA A 69 -1.56 -4.31 -1.82
CA ALA A 69 -2.16 -4.47 -3.13
C ALA A 69 -3.06 -3.30 -3.54
N LEU A 70 -3.91 -2.83 -2.62
CA LEU A 70 -4.83 -1.72 -2.88
C LEU A 70 -4.07 -0.40 -3.10
N LEU A 71 -3.07 -0.10 -2.26
CA LEU A 71 -2.26 1.11 -2.44
C LEU A 71 -1.41 1.02 -3.72
N ARG A 72 -0.88 -0.15 -4.06
CA ARG A 72 -0.16 -0.35 -5.33
C ARG A 72 -1.04 -0.03 -6.54
N ARG A 73 -2.32 -0.40 -6.49
CA ARG A 73 -3.28 -0.17 -7.59
C ARG A 73 -3.66 1.30 -7.76
N CYS A 74 -3.85 2.07 -6.68
CA CYS A 74 -4.32 3.46 -6.76
C CYS A 74 -3.22 4.53 -6.55
N GLY A 75 -2.07 4.15 -6.01
CA GLY A 75 -1.02 5.06 -5.58
C GLY A 75 0.15 5.24 -6.56
N ARG A 76 0.35 4.32 -7.51
CA ARG A 76 1.46 4.47 -8.48
C ARG A 76 1.23 5.66 -9.44
N PRO A 77 2.31 6.34 -9.88
CA PRO A 77 3.71 6.15 -9.51
C PRO A 77 4.15 6.91 -8.25
N LEU A 78 3.24 7.65 -7.60
CA LEU A 78 3.56 8.55 -6.49
C LEU A 78 3.91 7.84 -5.19
N PHE A 79 3.40 6.61 -4.98
CA PHE A 79 3.63 5.82 -3.78
C PHE A 79 4.32 4.51 -4.12
N LEU A 80 5.37 4.18 -3.35
CA LEU A 80 5.99 2.85 -3.29
C LEU A 80 5.56 2.18 -2.00
N THR A 81 4.92 1.03 -2.11
CA THR A 81 4.32 0.33 -0.97
C THR A 81 5.00 -0.99 -0.71
N CYS A 82 5.21 -1.29 0.57
CA CYS A 82 5.69 -2.54 1.11
C CYS A 82 4.81 -2.96 2.28
N SER A 83 4.74 -4.24 2.57
CA SER A 83 4.16 -4.76 3.80
C SER A 83 5.12 -5.71 4.53
N ALA A 84 4.93 -5.83 5.83
CA ALA A 84 5.65 -6.76 6.69
C ALA A 84 4.77 -7.26 7.85
N GLY A 85 5.29 -8.22 8.60
CA GLY A 85 4.66 -8.79 9.79
C GLY A 85 5.66 -9.04 10.89
N THR A 86 5.19 -8.91 12.14
CA THR A 86 5.95 -9.28 13.35
C THR A 86 6.18 -10.79 13.41
N GLU A 87 5.21 -11.54 12.90
CA GLU A 87 5.29 -12.96 12.63
C GLU A 87 5.09 -13.16 11.12
N THR A 88 5.63 -14.24 10.56
CA THR A 88 5.40 -14.56 9.15
C THR A 88 4.69 -15.90 9.02
N GLY A 89 3.76 -15.97 8.08
CA GLY A 89 3.02 -17.17 7.73
C GLY A 89 2.72 -17.22 6.24
N ALA A 90 1.96 -18.22 5.81
CA ALA A 90 1.45 -18.24 4.44
C ALA A 90 0.39 -17.14 4.23
N LEU A 91 0.29 -16.64 2.99
CA LEU A 91 -0.80 -15.73 2.61
C LEU A 91 -2.15 -16.40 2.86
N ASP A 92 -3.10 -15.64 3.39
CA ASP A 92 -4.45 -16.13 3.65
C ASP A 92 -5.15 -16.42 2.29
N PRO A 93 -5.54 -17.67 1.99
CA PRO A 93 -6.22 -18.01 0.75
C PRO A 93 -7.54 -17.26 0.56
N LEU A 94 -8.20 -16.90 1.66
CA LEU A 94 -9.44 -16.12 1.62
C LEU A 94 -9.17 -14.68 1.20
N ALA A 95 -8.06 -14.08 1.64
CA ALA A 95 -7.66 -12.75 1.20
C ALA A 95 -7.37 -12.75 -0.31
N GLN A 96 -6.66 -13.77 -0.81
CA GLN A 96 -6.41 -13.97 -2.25
C GLN A 96 -7.72 -14.09 -3.02
N SER A 97 -8.63 -14.96 -2.56
CA SER A 97 -9.94 -15.17 -3.20
C SER A 97 -10.77 -13.90 -3.26
N VAL A 98 -10.87 -13.14 -2.16
CA VAL A 98 -11.70 -11.92 -2.11
C VAL A 98 -11.11 -10.80 -2.96
N LEU A 99 -9.77 -10.65 -3.01
CA LEU A 99 -9.14 -9.67 -3.88
C LEU A 99 -9.27 -10.03 -5.36
N ALA A 100 -9.20 -11.31 -5.70
CA ALA A 100 -9.41 -11.78 -7.06
C ALA A 100 -10.81 -11.41 -7.58
N GLU A 101 -11.85 -11.42 -6.72
CA GLU A 101 -13.21 -10.98 -7.08
C GLU A 101 -13.26 -9.52 -7.58
N ILE A 102 -12.35 -8.66 -7.10
CA ILE A 102 -12.25 -7.25 -7.53
C ILE A 102 -11.12 -7.02 -8.56
N GLY A 103 -10.55 -8.09 -9.12
CA GLY A 103 -9.48 -8.04 -10.10
C GLY A 103 -8.14 -7.58 -9.53
N VAL A 104 -7.87 -7.85 -8.25
CA VAL A 104 -6.57 -7.62 -7.62
C VAL A 104 -5.92 -8.97 -7.35
N ASP A 105 -4.76 -9.21 -7.97
CA ASP A 105 -3.96 -10.41 -7.72
C ASP A 105 -2.85 -10.11 -6.71
N ILE A 106 -2.71 -10.99 -5.73
CA ILE A 106 -1.65 -10.93 -4.70
C ILE A 106 -0.85 -12.24 -4.64
N SER A 107 -1.04 -13.16 -5.60
CA SER A 107 -0.37 -14.47 -5.63
C SER A 107 1.16 -14.36 -5.68
N GLY A 108 1.69 -13.31 -6.31
CA GLY A 108 3.13 -13.00 -6.33
C GLY A 108 3.66 -12.29 -5.08
N GLN A 109 2.81 -11.96 -4.09
CA GLN A 109 3.26 -11.35 -2.84
C GLN A 109 3.69 -12.43 -1.85
N LEU A 110 4.66 -12.09 -1.02
CA LEU A 110 5.20 -12.98 0.01
C LEU A 110 5.06 -12.33 1.38
N ALA A 111 4.84 -13.17 2.38
CA ALA A 111 4.90 -12.73 3.77
C ALA A 111 6.36 -12.42 4.13
N LYS A 112 6.62 -11.20 4.59
CA LYS A 112 7.97 -10.70 4.89
C LYS A 112 8.05 -10.34 6.38
N PRO A 113 9.13 -10.74 7.08
CA PRO A 113 9.33 -10.35 8.46
C PRO A 113 9.66 -8.85 8.53
N VAL A 114 9.24 -8.19 9.61
CA VAL A 114 9.47 -6.76 9.85
C VAL A 114 10.96 -6.44 9.95
N GLU A 115 11.76 -7.41 10.38
CA GLU A 115 13.20 -7.30 10.55
C GLU A 115 13.93 -7.01 9.24
N ASN A 116 13.40 -7.47 8.11
CA ASN A 116 13.96 -7.19 6.77
C ASN A 116 13.90 -5.70 6.39
N PHE A 117 13.22 -4.88 7.19
CA PHE A 117 13.00 -3.47 6.93
C PHE A 117 13.81 -2.55 7.84
N HIS A 118 14.57 -3.09 8.80
CA HIS A 118 15.50 -2.29 9.60
C HIS A 118 16.52 -1.56 8.74
N GLY A 119 16.81 -0.31 9.10
CA GLY A 119 17.80 0.53 8.40
C GLY A 119 17.36 0.99 7.00
N ARG A 120 16.14 0.68 6.56
CA ARG A 120 15.60 1.13 5.27
C ARG A 120 14.80 2.42 5.44
N PRO A 121 15.00 3.45 4.61
CA PRO A 121 14.22 4.67 4.74
C PRO A 121 12.77 4.45 4.31
N PHE A 122 11.82 4.88 5.15
CA PHE A 122 10.41 5.00 4.80
C PHE A 122 9.90 6.39 5.14
N ASP A 123 9.00 6.94 4.34
CA ASP A 123 8.37 8.23 4.63
C ASP A 123 7.10 8.05 5.51
N CYS A 124 6.45 6.88 5.43
CA CYS A 124 5.26 6.55 6.20
C CYS A 124 5.21 5.07 6.64
N VAL A 125 4.84 4.82 7.88
CA VAL A 125 4.56 3.49 8.44
C VAL A 125 3.11 3.46 8.90
N ILE A 126 2.35 2.47 8.44
CA ILE A 126 0.94 2.30 8.75
C ILE A 126 0.75 0.95 9.44
N THR A 127 0.44 0.97 10.72
CA THR A 127 0.10 -0.24 11.50
C THR A 127 -1.39 -0.57 11.37
N LEU A 128 -1.71 -1.85 11.16
CA LEU A 128 -3.07 -2.35 10.90
C LEU A 128 -3.65 -3.19 12.05
N CYS A 129 -2.88 -3.38 13.11
CA CYS A 129 -3.31 -4.05 14.34
C CYS A 129 -2.53 -3.50 15.55
N PRO A 130 -3.09 -3.54 16.76
CA PRO A 130 -2.44 -3.02 17.96
C PRO A 130 -1.10 -3.71 18.27
N GLU A 131 -0.99 -5.00 18.01
CA GLU A 131 0.23 -5.78 18.27
C GLU A 131 1.41 -5.24 17.47
N ALA A 132 1.18 -4.78 16.24
CA ALA A 132 2.24 -4.23 15.40
C ALA A 132 2.82 -2.91 15.94
N LEU A 133 2.14 -2.24 16.87
CA LEU A 133 2.66 -1.01 17.51
C LEU A 133 3.89 -1.30 18.39
N ALA A 134 3.99 -2.50 18.96
CA ALA A 134 5.10 -2.89 19.81
C ALA A 134 6.37 -3.33 19.03
N TYR A 135 6.24 -3.53 17.72
CA TYR A 135 7.29 -4.10 16.86
C TYR A 135 7.58 -3.20 15.66
N LEU A 136 7.59 -1.89 15.88
CA LEU A 136 7.98 -0.95 14.83
C LEU A 136 9.46 -1.18 14.47
N PRO A 137 9.80 -1.25 13.17
CA PRO A 137 11.19 -1.40 12.76
C PRO A 137 11.98 -0.15 13.11
N GLU A 138 13.26 -0.33 13.46
CA GLU A 138 14.22 0.77 13.52
C GLU A 138 14.48 1.34 12.12
N LEU A 139 13.94 2.53 11.85
CA LEU A 139 14.04 3.21 10.57
C LEU A 139 14.94 4.45 10.68
N PRO A 140 15.79 4.72 9.68
CA PRO A 140 16.60 5.93 9.64
C PRO A 140 15.75 7.15 9.26
N GLY A 141 16.00 8.28 9.93
CA GLY A 141 15.36 9.56 9.63
C GLY A 141 13.95 9.72 10.21
N GLU A 142 13.28 10.80 9.81
CA GLU A 142 11.91 11.06 10.22
C GLU A 142 10.91 10.31 9.32
N TYR A 143 10.02 9.55 9.94
CA TYR A 143 8.88 8.92 9.28
C TYR A 143 7.59 9.27 9.99
N ARG A 144 6.48 9.25 9.25
CA ARG A 144 5.16 9.37 9.86
C ARG A 144 4.63 8.01 10.24
N HIS A 145 4.02 7.94 11.42
CA HIS A 145 3.34 6.73 11.88
C HIS A 145 1.83 6.96 11.94
N ILE A 146 1.06 6.02 11.38
CA ILE A 146 -0.39 6.03 11.38
C ILE A 146 -0.86 4.66 11.87
N HIS A 147 -1.91 4.64 12.68
CA HIS A 147 -2.56 3.42 13.12
C HIS A 147 -4.00 3.36 12.60
N TRP A 148 -4.34 2.26 11.95
CA TRP A 148 -5.71 1.94 11.55
C TRP A 148 -6.09 0.61 12.18
N ASP A 149 -7.14 0.61 12.99
CA ASP A 149 -7.60 -0.60 13.64
C ASP A 149 -8.60 -1.35 12.75
N PHE A 150 -8.38 -2.65 12.57
CA PHE A 150 -9.22 -3.53 11.78
C PHE A 150 -9.41 -4.86 12.50
N PRO A 151 -10.64 -5.42 12.49
CA PRO A 151 -10.91 -6.70 13.10
C PRO A 151 -10.03 -7.79 12.48
N ASP A 152 -9.59 -8.76 13.30
CA ASP A 152 -8.87 -9.92 12.79
C ASP A 152 -9.84 -10.91 12.14
N PRO A 153 -9.72 -11.20 10.83
CA PRO A 153 -10.58 -12.19 10.20
C PRO A 153 -10.39 -13.60 10.78
N SER A 154 -9.24 -13.91 11.37
CA SER A 154 -8.95 -15.23 11.96
C SER A 154 -9.70 -15.47 13.27
N GLU A 155 -10.14 -14.42 13.95
CA GLU A 155 -10.85 -14.51 15.24
C GLU A 155 -12.38 -14.57 15.07
N VAL A 156 -12.87 -14.48 13.83
CA VAL A 156 -14.30 -14.48 13.53
C VAL A 156 -14.90 -15.87 13.75
N THR A 157 -15.84 -15.96 14.70
CA THR A 157 -16.65 -17.16 14.92
C THR A 157 -17.81 -17.24 13.90
N GLY A 158 -18.35 -18.44 13.67
CA GLY A 158 -19.47 -18.66 12.72
C GLY A 158 -19.07 -19.25 11.36
N GLY A 159 -17.86 -19.80 11.24
CA GLY A 159 -17.41 -20.58 10.09
C GLY A 159 -17.01 -19.76 8.86
N GLU A 160 -16.79 -20.45 7.75
CA GLU A 160 -16.19 -19.90 6.52
C GLU A 160 -17.02 -18.74 5.91
N VAL A 161 -18.35 -18.82 5.97
CA VAL A 161 -19.23 -17.77 5.43
C VAL A 161 -19.08 -16.47 6.23
N ALA A 162 -19.02 -16.55 7.56
CA ALA A 162 -18.83 -15.40 8.43
C ALA A 162 -17.45 -14.78 8.23
N ARG A 163 -16.40 -15.62 8.18
CA ARG A 163 -15.02 -15.21 7.91
C ARG A 163 -14.89 -14.52 6.55
N ARG A 164 -15.48 -15.08 5.49
CA ARG A 164 -15.52 -14.47 4.15
C ARG A 164 -16.21 -13.11 4.15
N ARG A 165 -17.35 -13.00 4.84
CA ARG A 165 -18.05 -11.71 4.98
C ARG A 165 -17.18 -10.67 5.70
N CYS A 166 -16.50 -11.07 6.76
CA CYS A 166 -15.56 -10.20 7.48
C CYS A 166 -14.40 -9.76 6.58
N MET A 167 -13.79 -10.69 5.84
CA MET A 167 -12.72 -10.37 4.87
C MET A 167 -13.17 -9.35 3.82
N LYS A 168 -14.38 -9.51 3.26
CA LYS A 168 -14.95 -8.55 2.31
C LYS A 168 -15.12 -7.16 2.93
N ARG A 169 -15.58 -7.09 4.19
CA ARG A 169 -15.69 -5.81 4.92
C ARG A 169 -14.32 -5.17 5.10
N ILE A 170 -13.31 -5.94 5.50
CA ILE A 170 -11.93 -5.45 5.66
C ILE A 170 -11.39 -4.88 4.35
N VAL A 171 -11.60 -5.56 3.21
CA VAL A 171 -11.17 -5.05 1.89
C VAL A 171 -11.83 -3.71 1.55
N VAL A 172 -13.13 -3.58 1.82
CA VAL A 172 -13.86 -2.31 1.59
C VAL A 172 -13.33 -1.20 2.49
N GLN A 173 -13.21 -1.46 3.79
CA GLN A 173 -12.74 -0.47 4.77
C GLN A 173 -11.29 -0.05 4.48
N LEU A 174 -10.38 -0.99 4.22
CA LEU A 174 -9.00 -0.67 3.81
C LEU A 174 -9.00 0.17 2.52
N GLY A 175 -9.84 -0.17 1.55
CA GLY A 175 -9.96 0.59 0.32
C GLY A 175 -10.45 2.03 0.54
N GLU A 176 -11.34 2.26 1.51
CA GLU A 176 -11.78 3.61 1.91
C GLU A 176 -10.67 4.40 2.59
N HIS A 177 -10.05 3.83 3.63
CA HIS A 177 -8.95 4.45 4.36
C HIS A 177 -7.78 4.81 3.42
N ILE A 178 -7.40 3.90 2.52
CA ILE A 178 -6.31 4.14 1.56
C ILE A 178 -6.68 5.27 0.59
N ARG A 179 -7.92 5.29 0.06
CA ARG A 179 -8.34 6.36 -0.87
C ARG A 179 -8.34 7.72 -0.19
N GLU A 180 -8.86 7.79 1.02
CA GLU A 180 -8.86 9.03 1.79
C GLU A 180 -7.44 9.50 2.09
N TRP A 181 -6.59 8.60 2.60
CA TRP A 181 -5.19 8.89 2.92
C TRP A 181 -4.40 9.34 1.69
N VAL A 182 -4.53 8.65 0.55
CA VAL A 182 -3.89 9.06 -0.72
C VAL A 182 -4.33 10.46 -1.13
N GLY A 183 -5.61 10.80 -0.97
CA GLY A 183 -6.13 12.15 -1.24
C GLY A 183 -5.50 13.21 -0.34
N GLN A 184 -5.36 12.91 0.96
CA GLN A 184 -4.70 13.79 1.92
C GLN A 184 -3.21 13.97 1.61
N GLU A 185 -2.49 12.89 1.33
CA GLU A 185 -1.06 12.93 1.00
C GLU A 185 -0.80 13.67 -0.32
N ARG A 186 -1.63 13.49 -1.34
CA ARG A 186 -1.51 14.26 -2.59
C ARG A 186 -1.62 15.76 -2.32
N ARG A 187 -2.60 16.20 -1.52
CA ARG A 187 -2.73 17.62 -1.12
C ARG A 187 -1.51 18.10 -0.35
N ARG A 188 -0.98 17.29 0.56
CA ARG A 188 0.24 17.61 1.33
C ARG A 188 1.47 17.75 0.43
N LEU A 189 1.65 16.84 -0.51
CA LEU A 189 2.75 16.89 -1.46
C LEU A 189 2.65 18.13 -2.38
N VAL A 190 1.45 18.49 -2.83
CA VAL A 190 1.20 19.72 -3.60
C VAL A 190 1.50 20.97 -2.76
N ALA A 191 0.99 21.03 -1.52
CA ALA A 191 1.22 22.17 -0.61
C ALA A 191 2.71 22.38 -0.30
N ASN A 192 3.47 21.29 -0.19
CA ASN A 192 4.91 21.33 0.02
C ASN A 192 5.72 21.56 -1.28
N GLY A 193 5.05 21.82 -2.42
CA GLY A 193 5.69 22.09 -3.71
C GLY A 193 6.32 20.86 -4.39
N HIS A 194 5.98 19.65 -3.95
CA HIS A 194 6.56 18.42 -4.47
C HIS A 194 5.80 17.90 -5.71
N VAL A 195 4.48 18.05 -5.79
CA VAL A 195 3.69 17.58 -6.94
C VAL A 195 2.98 18.77 -7.58
N ALA A 196 2.98 18.86 -8.91
CA ALA A 196 2.12 19.82 -9.61
C ALA A 196 0.67 19.53 -9.25
N ALA A 197 -0.11 20.55 -8.87
CA ALA A 197 -1.54 20.38 -8.61
C ALA A 197 -2.20 19.77 -9.85
N VAL A 198 -2.53 18.48 -9.80
CA VAL A 198 -3.32 17.85 -10.85
C VAL A 198 -4.75 18.30 -10.62
N ALA A 199 -5.17 19.29 -11.41
CA ALA A 199 -6.54 19.79 -11.49
C ALA A 199 -7.48 18.75 -12.11
#